data_AF-A0AA93B9Q5-F1
#
_entry.id   AF-A0AA93B9Q5-F1
#
_cell.length_a   1.000
_cell.length_b   1.000
_cell.length_c   1.000
_cell.angle_alpha   90.00
_cell.angle_beta   90.00
_cell.angle_gamma   90.00
#
_symmetry.space_group_name_H-M   'P 1'
#
loop_
_entity.id
_entity.type
_entity.pdbx_description
1 polymer ?
#
loop_
_entity_poly.entity_id
_entity_poly.type
_entity_poly.pdbx_seq_one_letter_code
_entity_poly.pdbx_strand_id
1 'polypeptide(L)'
;MKKIVLFIFGLAALMFASCGQKEKNVKQLEQQYLVQPVDSFSGKDTSEVMYLVNSFIDKLNQKDIKSAVSMLSYLDGNDIVPLPAELVKRQCNALANAQGVKYTVDRLVFNEEKDNIVKVNILLFEKKPGDTRPNSISLYLKPIRKDNRWYLTTVDNITDSNNMGGTKIQN
;
A
#
# COMPACT_ATOMS: atom_id res chain seq x y z
N MET A 1 -60.87 36.83 -50.22
CA MET A 1 -61.58 36.66 -48.93
C MET A 1 -60.66 37.11 -47.81
N LYS A 2 -61.25 37.53 -46.69
CA LYS A 2 -60.83 38.62 -45.82
C LYS A 2 -59.50 38.43 -45.08
N LYS A 3 -58.77 39.54 -45.01
CA LYS A 3 -57.64 39.82 -44.13
C LYS A 3 -58.10 39.73 -42.67
N ILE A 4 -57.32 39.09 -41.80
CA ILE A 4 -57.39 39.34 -40.36
C ILE A 4 -55.97 39.67 -39.89
N VAL A 5 -55.84 40.93 -39.48
CA VAL A 5 -54.74 41.53 -38.75
C VAL A 5 -55.19 41.60 -37.29
N LEU A 6 -54.30 41.26 -36.35
CA LEU A 6 -54.30 41.72 -34.94
C LEU A 6 -52.93 41.27 -34.34
N PHE A 7 -51.87 42.08 -34.37
CA PHE A 7 -51.51 43.25 -33.53
C PHE A 7 -51.27 42.94 -32.02
N ILE A 8 -49.97 42.92 -31.67
CA ILE A 8 -49.26 43.44 -30.49
C ILE A 8 -49.44 42.80 -29.10
N PHE A 9 -48.31 42.34 -28.53
CA PHE A 9 -47.67 42.68 -27.23
C PHE A 9 -46.79 41.47 -26.82
N GLY A 10 -45.52 41.52 -26.42
CA GLY A 10 -44.57 42.60 -26.18
C GLY A 10 -43.17 42.00 -25.93
N LEU A 11 -42.17 42.78 -26.35
CA LEU A 11 -40.75 42.87 -26.04
C LEU A 11 -40.14 42.03 -24.88
N ALA A 12 -39.04 41.32 -25.17
CA ALA A 12 -37.82 41.10 -24.35
C ALA A 12 -37.18 39.76 -24.77
N ALA A 13 -35.88 39.54 -24.86
CA ALA A 13 -34.68 40.35 -24.82
C ALA A 13 -33.58 39.49 -25.48
N LEU A 14 -32.60 40.15 -26.09
CA LEU A 14 -31.33 39.54 -26.48
C LEU A 14 -30.71 38.79 -25.29
N MET A 15 -29.94 37.73 -25.54
CA MET A 15 -28.54 37.66 -25.15
C MET A 15 -27.90 36.37 -25.65
N PHE A 16 -26.77 36.55 -26.33
CA PHE A 16 -25.81 35.54 -26.72
C PHE A 16 -25.34 34.76 -25.49
N ALA A 17 -25.69 33.48 -25.39
CA ALA A 17 -25.04 32.56 -24.46
C ALA A 17 -23.71 32.12 -25.07
N SER A 18 -22.71 32.95 -24.79
CA SER A 18 -21.29 32.70 -24.89
C SER A 18 -20.91 31.24 -24.63
N CYS A 19 -20.07 30.71 -25.52
CA CYS A 19 -19.29 29.49 -25.33
C CYS A 19 -18.43 29.65 -24.08
N GLY A 20 -18.91 29.16 -22.94
CA GLY A 20 -18.15 29.03 -21.71
C GLY A 20 -17.81 27.57 -21.48
N GLN A 21 -16.73 27.08 -22.10
CA GLN A 21 -16.03 25.93 -21.52
C GLN A 21 -15.57 26.36 -20.12
N LYS A 22 -16.28 25.90 -19.09
CA LYS A 22 -15.79 25.98 -17.71
C LYS A 22 -14.56 25.08 -17.63
N GLU A 23 -13.39 25.67 -17.72
CA GLU A 23 -12.17 25.05 -17.22
C GLU A 23 -12.39 24.71 -15.75
N LYS A 24 -12.40 23.41 -15.45
CA LYS A 24 -12.51 22.93 -14.07
C LYS A 24 -11.28 23.42 -13.32
N ASN A 25 -11.51 24.17 -12.25
CA ASN A 25 -10.44 24.69 -11.40
C ASN A 25 -9.61 23.52 -10.86
N VAL A 26 -8.28 23.68 -10.80
CA VAL A 26 -7.34 22.66 -10.30
C VAL A 26 -7.77 22.10 -8.94
N LYS A 27 -8.42 22.90 -8.08
CA LYS A 27 -8.98 22.42 -6.79
C LYS A 27 -10.14 21.43 -6.92
N GLN A 28 -10.95 21.52 -7.97
CA GLN A 28 -12.01 20.55 -8.25
C GLN A 28 -11.45 19.25 -8.85
N LEU A 29 -10.32 19.32 -9.56
CA LEU A 29 -9.57 18.15 -10.01
C LEU A 29 -8.85 17.48 -8.83
N GLU A 30 -8.21 18.24 -7.94
CA GLU A 30 -7.60 17.71 -6.71
C GLU A 30 -8.61 16.95 -5.85
N GLN A 31 -9.85 17.43 -5.69
CA GLN A 31 -10.90 16.69 -4.98
C GLN A 31 -11.36 15.41 -5.70
N GLN A 32 -11.17 15.31 -7.02
CA GLN A 32 -11.50 14.13 -7.81
C GLN A 32 -10.34 13.11 -7.87
N TYR A 33 -9.11 13.56 -7.60
CA TYR A 33 -7.87 12.75 -7.59
C TYR A 33 -7.37 12.42 -6.18
N LEU A 34 -7.91 13.03 -5.13
CA LEU A 34 -7.77 12.53 -3.77
C LEU A 34 -8.67 11.30 -3.63
N VAL A 35 -8.15 10.13 -3.99
CA VAL A 35 -8.65 8.87 -3.45
C VAL A 35 -8.60 9.03 -1.93
N GLN A 36 -9.74 9.30 -1.32
CA GLN A 36 -9.86 9.25 0.13
C GLN A 36 -9.40 7.84 0.54
N PRO A 37 -8.50 7.70 1.54
CA PRO A 37 -8.20 6.40 2.10
C PRO A 37 -9.54 5.74 2.42
N VAL A 38 -9.75 4.50 1.98
CA VAL A 38 -11.00 3.82 2.23
C VAL A 38 -11.20 3.82 3.75
N ASP A 39 -12.25 4.48 4.24
CA ASP A 39 -12.65 4.60 5.65
C ASP A 39 -13.00 3.23 6.30
N SER A 40 -12.51 2.11 5.75
CA SER A 40 -12.80 0.73 6.19
C SER A 40 -11.77 0.16 7.17
N PHE A 41 -10.64 0.84 7.39
CA PHE A 41 -9.60 0.41 8.34
C PHE A 41 -9.70 1.21 9.63
N SER A 42 -9.81 0.48 10.74
CA SER A 42 -9.98 1.02 12.08
C SER A 42 -8.69 0.98 12.89
N GLY A 43 -8.66 1.63 14.05
CA GLY A 43 -7.56 1.48 15.02
C GLY A 43 -7.34 0.03 15.48
N LYS A 44 -8.38 -0.82 15.38
CA LYS A 44 -8.27 -2.26 15.62
C LYS A 44 -7.44 -2.94 14.54
N ASP A 45 -7.67 -2.63 13.27
CA ASP A 45 -6.88 -3.17 12.14
C ASP A 45 -5.39 -2.81 12.29
N THR A 46 -5.10 -1.55 12.62
CA THR A 46 -3.73 -1.10 12.94
C THR A 46 -3.11 -1.92 14.06
N SER A 47 -3.85 -2.16 15.14
CA SER A 47 -3.35 -2.90 16.30
C SER A 47 -3.07 -4.36 15.98
N GLU A 48 -3.95 -5.01 15.21
CA GLU A 48 -3.78 -6.41 14.78
C GLU A 48 -2.59 -6.58 13.84
N VAL A 49 -2.42 -5.70 12.86
CA VAL A 49 -1.25 -5.74 11.97
C VAL A 49 0.04 -5.47 12.73
N MET A 50 0.05 -4.47 13.62
CA MET A 50 1.22 -4.18 14.45
C MET A 50 1.57 -5.35 15.37
N TYR A 51 0.59 -6.07 15.91
CA TYR A 51 0.84 -7.27 16.71
C TYR A 51 1.57 -8.35 15.88
N LEU A 52 1.13 -8.62 14.65
CA LEU A 52 1.77 -9.58 13.75
C LEU A 52 3.20 -9.16 13.39
N VAL A 53 3.38 -7.87 13.05
CA VAL A 53 4.69 -7.31 12.68
C VAL A 53 5.66 -7.32 13.86
N ASN A 54 5.21 -6.93 15.06
CA ASN A 54 6.04 -6.95 16.26
C ASN A 54 6.44 -8.37 16.64
N SER A 55 5.51 -9.32 16.57
CA SER A 55 5.81 -10.74 16.80
C SER A 55 6.87 -11.27 15.81
N PHE A 56 6.81 -10.84 14.55
CA PHE A 56 7.81 -11.20 13.53
C PHE A 56 9.17 -10.57 13.85
N ILE A 57 9.20 -9.27 14.18
CA ILE A 57 10.41 -8.55 14.59
C ILE A 57 11.03 -9.18 15.85
N ASP A 58 10.22 -9.60 16.82
CA ASP A 58 10.70 -10.25 18.04
C ASP A 58 11.44 -11.54 17.75
N LYS A 59 10.98 -12.32 16.76
CA LYS A 59 11.70 -13.50 16.28
C LYS A 59 13.03 -13.14 15.60
N LEU A 60 13.07 -12.06 14.83
CA LEU A 60 14.32 -11.57 14.25
C LEU A 60 15.31 -11.09 15.32
N ASN A 61 14.84 -10.37 16.34
CA ASN A 61 15.64 -9.94 17.49
C ASN A 61 16.22 -11.13 18.27
N GLN A 62 15.46 -12.22 18.39
CA GLN A 62 15.88 -13.49 18.99
C GLN A 62 16.84 -14.30 18.09
N LYS A 63 17.16 -13.80 16.89
CA LYS A 63 17.90 -14.51 15.84
C LYS A 63 17.23 -15.82 15.39
N ASP A 64 15.94 -15.98 15.69
CA ASP A 64 15.13 -17.12 15.31
C ASP A 64 14.47 -16.89 13.94
N ILE A 65 15.32 -16.87 12.91
CA ILE A 65 14.92 -16.56 11.53
C ILE A 65 13.90 -17.57 11.01
N LYS A 66 14.04 -18.86 11.36
CA LYS A 66 13.12 -19.90 10.91
C LYS A 66 11.71 -19.65 11.44
N SER A 67 11.58 -19.33 12.73
CA SER A 67 10.27 -18.98 13.30
C SER A 67 9.73 -17.70 12.69
N ALA A 68 10.56 -16.66 12.47
CA ALA A 68 10.12 -15.44 11.80
C ALA A 68 9.54 -15.73 10.40
N VAL A 69 10.26 -16.49 9.57
CA VAL A 69 9.80 -16.84 8.22
C VAL A 69 8.54 -17.72 8.25
N SER A 70 8.38 -18.58 9.26
CA SER A 70 7.17 -19.41 9.40
C SER A 70 5.89 -18.62 9.66
N MET A 71 6.02 -17.35 10.07
CA MET A 71 4.87 -16.45 10.25
C MET A 71 4.39 -15.84 8.94
N LEU A 72 5.19 -15.93 7.86
CA LEU A 72 4.86 -15.36 6.58
C LEU A 72 3.97 -16.32 5.78
N SER A 73 2.99 -15.75 5.10
CA SER A 73 2.13 -16.43 4.14
C SER A 73 2.30 -15.85 2.74
N TYR A 74 1.66 -16.48 1.77
CA TYR A 74 1.61 -16.06 0.37
C TYR A 74 0.15 -16.02 -0.08
N LEU A 75 -0.19 -15.06 -0.96
CA LEU A 75 -1.50 -15.02 -1.60
C LEU A 75 -1.42 -15.74 -2.95
N ASP A 76 -1.97 -16.95 -3.01
CA ASP A 76 -2.12 -17.71 -4.25
C ASP A 76 -3.54 -17.56 -4.80
N GLY A 77 -3.69 -16.73 -5.82
CA GLY A 77 -5.00 -16.33 -6.33
C GLY A 77 -5.81 -15.58 -5.27
N ASN A 78 -6.76 -16.27 -4.63
CA ASN A 78 -7.56 -15.72 -3.53
C ASN A 78 -7.26 -16.38 -2.18
N ASP A 79 -6.36 -17.36 -2.14
CA ASP A 79 -6.09 -18.16 -0.96
C ASP A 79 -4.80 -17.76 -0.25
N ILE A 80 -4.87 -17.71 1.08
CA ILE A 80 -3.71 -17.50 1.92
C ILE A 80 -3.11 -18.87 2.21
N VAL A 81 -1.92 -19.11 1.67
CA VAL A 81 -1.20 -20.38 1.79
C VAL A 81 0.13 -20.16 2.51
N PRO A 82 0.70 -21.20 3.15
CA PRO A 82 2.07 -21.13 3.66
C PRO A 82 3.07 -20.82 2.52
N LEU A 83 4.23 -20.27 2.87
CA LEU A 83 5.29 -20.08 1.90
C LEU A 83 5.74 -21.44 1.30
N PRO A 84 5.86 -21.55 -0.03
CA PRO A 84 6.52 -22.68 -0.68
C PRO A 84 7.94 -22.90 -0.13
N ALA A 85 8.41 -24.15 -0.09
CA ALA A 85 9.69 -24.51 0.54
C ALA A 85 10.90 -23.71 -0.02
N GLU A 86 10.93 -23.49 -1.34
CA GLU A 86 11.98 -22.69 -1.97
C GLU A 86 11.95 -21.22 -1.52
N LEU A 87 10.76 -20.64 -1.38
CA LEU A 87 10.59 -19.29 -0.85
C LEU A 87 11.00 -19.21 0.62
N VAL A 88 10.64 -20.21 1.45
CA VAL A 88 11.11 -20.29 2.84
C VAL A 88 12.64 -20.26 2.89
N LYS A 89 13.30 -21.06 2.05
CA LYS A 89 14.76 -21.12 1.98
C LYS A 89 15.37 -19.78 1.55
N ARG A 90 14.82 -19.15 0.49
CA ARG A 90 15.28 -17.84 0.01
C ARG A 90 15.13 -16.76 1.09
N GLN A 91 13.96 -16.68 1.74
CA GLN A 91 13.70 -15.69 2.77
C GLN A 91 14.56 -15.91 4.02
N CYS A 92 14.77 -17.17 4.43
CA CYS A 92 15.69 -17.48 5.52
C CYS A 92 17.12 -17.01 5.21
N ASN A 93 17.62 -17.28 4.00
CA ASN A 93 18.96 -16.85 3.58
C ASN A 93 19.07 -15.33 3.51
N ALA A 94 18.07 -14.64 2.94
CA ALA A 94 18.04 -13.19 2.86
C ALA A 94 18.06 -12.54 4.25
N LEU A 95 17.20 -13.00 5.17
CA LEU A 95 17.13 -12.47 6.53
C LEU A 95 18.35 -12.82 7.38
N ALA A 96 19.01 -13.95 7.12
CA ALA A 96 20.29 -14.29 7.75
C ALA A 96 21.40 -13.33 7.34
N ASN A 97 21.49 -12.99 6.05
CA ASN A 97 22.47 -12.04 5.53
C ASN A 97 22.15 -10.59 5.95
N ALA A 98 20.87 -10.28 6.16
CA ALA A 98 20.37 -8.98 6.58
C ALA A 98 20.18 -8.85 8.10
N GLN A 99 20.75 -9.76 8.90
CA GLN A 99 20.57 -9.71 10.35
C GLN A 99 21.14 -8.40 10.91
N GLY A 100 20.27 -7.58 11.49
CA GLY A 100 20.59 -6.28 12.04
C GLY A 100 20.70 -6.28 13.56
N VAL A 101 21.11 -5.13 14.10
CA VAL A 101 21.16 -4.84 15.53
C VAL A 101 19.86 -4.23 16.05
N LYS A 102 19.03 -3.66 15.16
CA LYS A 102 17.74 -3.05 15.51
C LYS A 102 16.77 -3.11 14.35
N TYR A 103 15.51 -3.33 14.66
CA TYR A 103 14.40 -3.40 13.72
C TYR A 103 13.34 -2.39 14.14
N THR A 104 12.84 -1.57 13.23
CA THR A 104 11.82 -0.55 13.51
C THR A 104 10.80 -0.48 12.40
N VAL A 105 9.52 -0.39 12.74
CA VAL A 105 8.47 -0.08 11.76
C VAL A 105 8.62 1.39 11.36
N ASP A 106 9.02 1.62 10.11
CA ASP A 106 9.22 2.95 9.52
C ASP A 106 7.93 3.49 8.90
N ARG A 107 7.10 2.59 8.36
CA ARG A 107 5.84 2.96 7.71
C ARG A 107 4.83 1.81 7.78
N LEU A 108 3.57 2.15 8.02
CA LEU A 108 2.41 1.28 7.81
C LEU A 108 1.39 2.06 6.99
N VAL A 109 0.97 1.50 5.86
CA VAL A 109 -0.05 2.07 4.97
C VAL A 109 -1.11 1.01 4.70
N PHE A 110 -2.36 1.41 4.88
CA PHE A 110 -3.52 0.65 4.45
C PHE A 110 -4.13 1.29 3.21
N ASN A 111 -4.21 0.57 2.08
CA ASN A 111 -4.93 1.05 0.89
C ASN A 111 -6.18 0.21 0.66
N GLU A 112 -6.01 -1.09 0.44
CA GLU A 112 -7.08 -2.06 0.17
C GLU A 112 -6.83 -3.37 0.93
N GLU A 113 -7.82 -4.24 1.04
CA GLU A 113 -7.68 -5.49 1.81
C GLU A 113 -6.46 -6.34 1.40
N LYS A 114 -6.06 -6.26 0.12
CA LYS A 114 -4.92 -6.99 -0.46
C LYS A 114 -3.73 -6.11 -0.85
N ASP A 115 -3.82 -4.80 -0.63
CA ASP A 115 -2.77 -3.84 -0.94
C ASP A 115 -2.46 -2.99 0.30
N ASN A 116 -1.72 -3.58 1.23
CA ASN A 116 -1.22 -2.88 2.41
C ASN A 116 0.29 -3.09 2.50
N ILE A 117 0.99 -2.12 3.06
CA ILE A 117 2.45 -2.14 3.12
C ILE A 117 2.90 -1.80 4.53
N VAL A 118 3.75 -2.65 5.08
CA VAL A 118 4.57 -2.35 6.25
C VAL A 118 6.02 -2.32 5.84
N LYS A 119 6.67 -1.19 6.04
CA LYS A 119 8.12 -1.04 5.86
C LYS A 119 8.79 -1.18 7.21
N VAL A 120 9.64 -2.20 7.35
CA VAL A 120 10.52 -2.39 8.49
C VAL A 120 11.92 -1.94 8.10
N ASN A 121 12.45 -0.95 8.81
CA ASN A 121 13.84 -0.56 8.70
C ASN A 121 14.70 -1.48 9.58
N ILE A 122 15.77 -2.01 9.00
CA ILE A 122 16.75 -2.86 9.68
C ILE A 122 18.04 -2.06 9.77
N LEU A 123 18.46 -1.75 10.99
CA LEU A 123 19.78 -1.18 11.26
C LEU A 123 20.79 -2.32 11.31
N LEU A 124 21.72 -2.37 10.37
CA LEU A 124 22.73 -3.42 10.26
C LEU A 124 23.85 -3.25 11.28
N PHE A 125 24.28 -2.00 11.53
CA PHE A 125 25.32 -1.69 12.51
C PHE A 125 25.23 -0.23 12.98
N GLU A 126 25.76 0.05 14.17
CA GLU A 126 25.88 1.41 14.69
C GLU A 126 27.07 2.13 14.01
N LYS A 127 26.85 3.38 13.62
CA LYS A 127 27.90 4.21 13.02
C LYS A 127 28.83 4.77 14.08
N LYS A 128 30.12 4.79 13.77
CA LYS A 128 31.10 5.60 14.50
C LYS A 128 31.08 7.05 13.98
N PRO A 129 31.51 8.05 14.77
CA PRO A 129 31.67 9.41 14.28
C PRO A 129 32.51 9.44 13.00
N GLY A 130 32.00 10.08 11.94
CA GLY A 130 32.64 10.15 10.63
C GLY A 130 32.39 8.95 9.69
N ASP A 131 31.66 7.91 10.10
CA ASP A 131 31.32 6.78 9.22
C ASP A 131 30.19 7.14 8.25
N THR A 132 30.51 7.19 6.96
CA THR A 132 29.59 7.56 5.89
C THR A 132 28.90 6.36 5.24
N ARG A 133 29.30 5.12 5.58
CA ARG A 133 28.74 3.91 4.95
C ARG A 133 27.24 3.80 5.21
N PRO A 134 26.43 3.30 4.28
CA PRO A 134 25.05 2.96 4.58
C PRO A 134 25.03 1.85 5.64
N ASN A 135 24.18 1.99 6.65
CA ASN A 135 24.10 1.05 7.77
C ASN A 135 22.69 0.52 8.01
N SER A 136 21.76 0.73 7.08
CA SER A 136 20.40 0.25 7.18
C SER A 136 19.86 -0.22 5.84
N ILE A 137 18.92 -1.16 5.89
CA ILE A 137 18.15 -1.63 4.75
C ILE A 137 16.66 -1.67 5.11
N SER A 138 15.79 -1.89 4.13
CA SER A 138 14.35 -2.01 4.35
C SER A 138 13.85 -3.38 3.95
N LEU A 139 12.97 -3.93 4.79
CA LEU A 139 12.14 -5.10 4.52
C LEU A 139 10.71 -4.62 4.34
N TYR A 140 10.04 -5.10 3.30
CA TYR A 140 8.63 -4.82 3.05
C TYR A 140 7.81 -6.06 3.35
N LEU A 141 6.80 -5.90 4.19
CA LEU A 141 5.78 -6.89 4.46
C LEU A 141 4.47 -6.37 3.85
N LYS A 142 3.63 -7.29 3.38
CA LYS A 142 2.35 -6.98 2.74
C LYS A 142 1.21 -7.62 3.54
N PRO A 143 0.71 -6.96 4.60
CA PRO A 143 -0.42 -7.50 5.33
C PRO A 143 -1.66 -7.61 4.42
N ILE A 144 -2.36 -8.72 4.53
CA ILE A 144 -3.61 -8.95 3.79
C ILE A 144 -4.71 -9.29 4.77
N ARG A 145 -5.87 -8.65 4.60
CA ARG A 145 -7.10 -9.01 5.31
C ARG A 145 -7.89 -9.97 4.44
N LYS A 146 -8.22 -11.15 4.98
CA LYS A 146 -9.13 -12.11 4.36
C LYS A 146 -10.07 -12.64 5.42
N ASP A 147 -11.37 -12.65 5.13
CA ASP A 147 -12.42 -13.16 6.02
C ASP A 147 -12.32 -12.56 7.45
N ASN A 148 -12.13 -11.24 7.54
CA ASN A 148 -11.93 -10.48 8.79
C ASN A 148 -10.71 -10.88 9.64
N ARG A 149 -9.72 -11.56 9.05
CA ARG A 149 -8.44 -11.89 9.70
C ARG A 149 -7.27 -11.31 8.94
N TRP A 150 -6.31 -10.76 9.67
CA TRP A 150 -5.05 -10.28 9.13
C TRP A 150 -3.99 -11.39 9.03
N TYR A 151 -3.27 -11.37 7.92
CA TYR A 151 -2.15 -12.26 7.62
C TYR A 151 -0.94 -11.43 7.22
N LEU A 152 0.24 -11.82 7.70
CA LEU A 152 1.48 -11.21 7.25
C LEU A 152 1.95 -11.94 6.00
N THR A 153 1.88 -11.27 4.85
CA THR A 153 2.34 -11.87 3.58
C THR A 153 3.59 -11.19 3.07
N THR A 154 4.28 -11.87 2.16
CA THR A 154 5.39 -11.30 1.38
C THR A 154 5.15 -11.57 -0.09
N VAL A 155 5.56 -10.64 -0.95
CA VAL A 155 5.75 -10.94 -2.37
C VAL A 155 7.05 -11.73 -2.54
N ASP A 156 7.21 -12.40 -3.67
CA ASP A 156 8.53 -12.89 -4.06
C ASP A 156 9.46 -11.68 -4.25
N ASN A 157 10.59 -11.64 -3.56
CA ASN A 157 11.47 -10.47 -3.52
C ASN A 157 12.07 -10.12 -4.90
N ILE A 158 11.87 -10.96 -5.92
CA ILE A 158 12.26 -10.71 -7.33
C ILE A 158 11.24 -9.82 -8.06
N THR A 159 9.98 -9.76 -7.63
CA THR A 159 8.92 -9.05 -8.36
C THR A 159 8.73 -7.58 -7.97
N ASP A 160 9.25 -7.15 -6.81
CA ASP A 160 9.10 -5.74 -6.34
C ASP A 160 10.24 -4.80 -6.76
N SER A 161 11.30 -5.29 -7.43
CA SER A 161 12.28 -4.42 -8.11
C SER A 161 11.70 -3.72 -9.34
N ASN A 162 10.52 -4.16 -9.82
CA ASN A 162 9.86 -3.67 -11.03
C ASN A 162 8.58 -2.84 -10.77
N ASN A 163 8.30 -2.42 -9.52
CA ASN A 163 7.07 -1.69 -9.17
C ASN A 163 5.77 -2.36 -9.67
N MET A 164 5.73 -3.69 -9.81
CA MET A 164 4.59 -4.36 -10.45
C MET A 164 3.38 -4.56 -9.52
N GLY A 165 3.48 -4.25 -8.22
CA GLY A 165 2.36 -4.36 -7.27
C GLY A 165 1.72 -5.75 -7.20
N GLY A 166 2.38 -6.77 -7.77
CA GLY A 166 1.77 -8.05 -8.07
C GLY A 166 2.04 -9.06 -6.98
N THR A 167 1.00 -9.80 -6.60
CA THR A 167 1.06 -10.94 -5.68
C THR A 167 1.59 -12.21 -6.33
N LYS A 168 2.05 -12.14 -7.59
CA LYS A 168 2.52 -13.31 -8.36
C LYS A 168 4.04 -13.52 -8.24
N ILE A 169 4.42 -14.76 -7.93
CA ILE A 169 5.79 -15.28 -8.06
C ILE A 169 6.23 -15.24 -9.53
N GLN A 170 7.40 -14.66 -9.78
CA GLN A 170 8.13 -14.84 -11.04
C GLN A 170 9.32 -15.75 -10.72
N ASN A 171 9.31 -16.97 -11.28
CA ASN A 171 10.42 -17.92 -11.18
C ASN A 171 11.55 -17.53 -12.14
#